data_AF-A0A2M7MGH1-F1
#
_entry.id   AF-A0A2M7MGH1-F1
#
_cell.length_a   1.000
_cell.length_b   1.000
_cell.length_c   1.000
_cell.angle_alpha   90.00
_cell.angle_beta   90.00
_cell.angle_gamma   90.00
#
_symmetry.space_group_name_H-M   'P 1'
#
loop_
_entity.id
_entity.type
_entity.pdbx_description
1 polymer ?
#
loop_
_entity_poly.entity_id
_entity_poly.type
_entity_poly.pdbx_seq_one_letter_code
_entity_poly.pdbx_strand_id
1 'polypeptide(L)'
;MRHVRILEKLKFKDILISIKFSDVPRMIEGYRLLARKVNYPLHLGVTEAGTFLNGTVKNSIGIGTLLQEGIGATLRVSLTADPLEEVKVGWAILKALELRRRGPEMVSCPTCGRTQINLIDLAEKV
;
A
#
# COMPACT_ATOMS: atom_id res chain seq x y z
N MET A 1 19.24 -5.33 -11.04
CA MET A 1 20.18 -6.33 -10.49
C MET A 1 21.63 -5.87 -10.35
N ARG A 2 22.16 -4.96 -11.19
CA ARG A 2 23.56 -4.48 -11.10
C ARG A 2 23.98 -4.05 -9.68
N HIS A 3 23.18 -3.22 -9.02
CA HIS A 3 23.51 -2.68 -7.69
C HIS A 3 23.55 -3.75 -6.59
N VAL A 4 22.59 -4.69 -6.60
CA VAL A 4 22.59 -5.84 -5.68
C VAL A 4 23.90 -6.64 -5.79
N ARG A 5 24.33 -6.94 -7.02
CA ARG A 5 25.58 -7.68 -7.25
C ARG A 5 26.84 -6.94 -6.77
N ILE A 6 26.85 -5.60 -6.80
CA ILE A 6 27.97 -4.81 -6.28
C ILE A 6 28.06 -4.99 -4.76
N LEU A 7 26.93 -4.88 -4.06
CA LEU A 7 26.87 -5.06 -2.60
C LEU A 7 27.25 -6.48 -2.19
N GLU A 8 26.75 -7.49 -2.90
CA GLU A 8 27.09 -8.90 -2.65
C GLU A 8 28.59 -9.19 -2.85
N LYS A 9 29.23 -8.59 -3.88
CA LYS A 9 30.68 -8.69 -4.08
C LYS A 9 31.49 -8.09 -2.93
N LEU A 10 30.97 -7.04 -2.29
CA LEU A 10 31.53 -6.42 -1.11
C LEU A 10 31.13 -7.13 0.20
N LYS A 11 30.47 -8.30 0.10
CA LYS A 11 29.96 -9.10 1.24
C LYS A 11 28.94 -8.34 2.11
N PHE A 12 28.31 -7.30 1.59
CA PHE A 12 27.25 -6.57 2.27
C PHE A 12 25.89 -7.18 1.95
N LYS A 13 25.16 -7.66 2.96
CA LYS A 13 23.87 -8.37 2.80
C LYS A 13 22.67 -7.68 3.44
N ASP A 14 22.88 -6.60 4.19
CA ASP A 14 21.82 -5.82 4.82
C ASP A 14 21.14 -4.92 3.80
N ILE A 15 20.44 -5.54 2.84
CA ILE A 15 19.88 -4.90 1.66
C ILE A 15 18.35 -4.95 1.73
N LEU A 16 17.74 -3.80 1.47
CA LEU A 16 16.32 -3.66 1.17
C LEU A 16 16.18 -3.00 -0.21
N ILE A 17 15.22 -3.46 -1.02
CA ILE A 17 15.10 -3.03 -2.42
C ILE A 17 13.74 -2.38 -2.68
N SER A 18 13.76 -1.29 -3.44
CA SER A 18 12.56 -0.72 -4.05
C SER A 18 12.80 -0.40 -5.53
N ILE A 19 11.80 -0.65 -6.36
CA ILE A 19 11.72 -0.22 -7.76
C ILE A 19 10.41 0.55 -7.92
N LYS A 20 10.45 1.86 -7.72
CA LYS A 20 9.25 2.71 -7.70
C LYS A 20 8.76 2.97 -9.12
N PHE A 21 7.44 2.97 -9.30
CA PHE A 21 6.75 3.35 -10.54
C PHE A 21 5.54 4.22 -10.18
N SER A 22 5.14 5.10 -11.10
CA SER A 22 3.93 5.91 -10.97
C SER A 22 2.69 5.26 -11.61
N ASP A 23 2.92 4.28 -12.48
CA ASP A 23 1.91 3.42 -13.08
C ASP A 23 1.71 2.14 -12.26
N VAL A 24 0.45 1.82 -11.95
CA VAL A 24 0.08 0.73 -11.04
C VAL A 24 0.31 -0.65 -11.68
N PRO A 25 -0.19 -0.96 -12.90
CA PRO A 25 0.11 -2.22 -13.57
C PRO A 25 1.62 -2.51 -13.65
N ARG A 26 2.41 -1.51 -14.07
CA ARG A 26 3.86 -1.65 -14.19
C ARG A 26 4.55 -1.88 -12.85
N MET A 27 4.08 -1.23 -11.79
CA MET A 27 4.56 -1.49 -10.44
C MET A 27 4.36 -2.97 -10.07
N ILE A 28 3.14 -3.48 -10.24
CA ILE A 28 2.78 -4.84 -9.88
C ILE A 28 3.68 -5.85 -10.63
N GLU A 29 3.78 -5.71 -11.96
CA GLU A 29 4.62 -6.58 -12.79
C GLU A 29 6.10 -6.50 -12.40
N GLY A 30 6.60 -5.29 -12.16
CA GLY A 30 7.98 -5.04 -11.75
C GLY A 30 8.33 -5.75 -10.45
N TYR A 31 7.50 -5.60 -9.41
CA TYR A 31 7.73 -6.25 -8.12
C TYR A 31 7.55 -7.77 -8.19
N ARG A 32 6.57 -8.29 -8.95
CA ARG A 32 6.44 -9.75 -9.18
C ARG A 32 7.66 -10.35 -9.87
N LEU A 33 8.26 -9.63 -10.82
CA LEU A 33 9.50 -10.06 -11.47
C LEU A 33 10.69 -9.97 -10.51
N LEU A 34 10.76 -8.92 -9.70
CA LEU A 34 11.83 -8.73 -8.73
C LEU A 34 11.78 -9.80 -7.63
N ALA A 35 10.61 -10.07 -7.04
CA ALA A 35 10.42 -11.07 -5.98
C ALA A 35 10.85 -12.48 -6.42
N ARG A 36 10.76 -12.81 -7.72
CA ARG A 36 11.26 -14.08 -8.28
C ARG A 36 12.78 -14.13 -8.46
N LYS A 37 13.48 -13.00 -8.39
CA LYS A 37 14.91 -12.86 -8.68
C LYS A 37 15.77 -12.58 -7.45
N VAL A 38 15.17 -12.14 -6.35
CA VAL A 38 15.90 -11.79 -5.12
C VAL A 38 15.16 -12.29 -3.88
N ASN A 39 15.92 -12.57 -2.83
CA ASN A 39 15.39 -12.94 -1.52
C ASN A 39 15.56 -11.81 -0.48
N TYR A 40 15.62 -10.55 -0.94
CA TYR A 40 15.76 -9.38 -0.06
C TYR A 40 14.39 -8.76 0.23
N PRO A 41 14.19 -8.16 1.42
CA PRO A 41 12.99 -7.38 1.73
C PRO A 41 12.68 -6.32 0.68
N LEU A 42 11.40 -6.19 0.32
CA LEU A 42 10.93 -5.25 -0.69
C LEU A 42 10.15 -4.10 -0.06
N HIS A 43 10.54 -2.86 -0.37
CA HIS A 43 9.81 -1.67 0.05
C HIS A 43 8.86 -1.20 -1.05
N LEU A 44 7.56 -1.36 -0.79
CA LEU A 44 6.50 -1.04 -1.74
C LEU A 44 6.13 0.44 -1.73
N GLY A 45 5.55 0.90 -2.84
CA GLY A 45 4.84 2.17 -2.93
C GLY A 45 4.78 2.69 -4.35
N VAL A 46 3.68 3.33 -4.70
CA VAL A 46 3.50 4.03 -5.98
C VAL A 46 4.10 5.43 -5.80
N THR A 47 5.00 5.86 -6.68
CA THR A 47 5.52 7.24 -6.66
C THR A 47 4.62 8.17 -7.46
N GLU A 48 4.60 9.46 -7.16
CA GLU A 48 3.83 10.46 -7.93
C GLU A 48 2.35 10.05 -8.12
N ALA A 49 1.72 9.50 -7.07
CA ALA A 49 0.38 8.91 -7.19
C ALA A 49 -0.73 9.97 -7.37
N GLY A 50 -0.45 11.22 -7.03
CA GLY A 50 -1.33 12.37 -7.21
C GLY A 50 -1.98 12.86 -5.92
N THR A 51 -3.07 13.63 -6.06
CA THR A 51 -3.87 14.18 -4.96
C THR A 51 -4.46 13.10 -4.06
N PHE A 52 -4.97 13.47 -2.89
CA PHE A 52 -5.45 12.53 -1.86
C PHE A 52 -6.32 11.39 -2.41
N LEU A 53 -7.40 11.67 -3.15
CA LEU A 53 -8.30 10.63 -3.67
C LEU A 53 -7.60 9.71 -4.69
N ASN A 54 -7.05 10.29 -5.76
CA ASN A 54 -6.43 9.53 -6.85
C ASN A 54 -5.19 8.76 -6.38
N GLY A 55 -4.37 9.39 -5.53
CA GLY A 55 -3.19 8.79 -4.94
C GLY A 55 -3.54 7.67 -3.97
N THR A 56 -4.60 7.82 -3.18
CA THR A 56 -5.11 6.75 -2.29
C THR A 56 -5.55 5.54 -3.09
N VAL A 57 -6.33 5.74 -4.16
CA VAL A 57 -6.79 4.65 -5.04
C VAL A 57 -5.59 3.93 -5.68
N LYS A 58 -4.66 4.67 -6.29
CA LYS A 58 -3.48 4.07 -6.94
C LYS A 58 -2.62 3.28 -5.96
N ASN A 59 -2.31 3.85 -4.79
CA ASN A 59 -1.51 3.15 -3.78
C ASN A 59 -2.24 1.92 -3.24
N SER A 60 -3.55 2.01 -2.98
CA SER A 60 -4.35 0.89 -2.47
C SER A 60 -4.35 -0.28 -3.44
N ILE A 61 -4.50 -0.02 -4.74
CA ILE A 61 -4.46 -1.07 -5.77
C ILE A 61 -3.04 -1.64 -5.90
N GLY A 62 -2.04 -0.79 -6.10
CA GLY A 62 -0.67 -1.23 -6.37
C GLY A 62 0.00 -1.95 -5.19
N ILE A 63 -0.08 -1.36 -4.00
CA ILE A 63 0.47 -1.95 -2.77
C ILE A 63 -0.39 -3.15 -2.35
N GLY A 64 -1.72 -2.98 -2.34
CA GLY A 64 -2.61 -4.01 -1.82
C GLY A 64 -2.57 -5.31 -2.61
N THR A 65 -2.48 -5.23 -3.95
CA THR A 65 -2.31 -6.41 -4.81
C THR A 65 -1.07 -7.20 -4.45
N LEU A 66 0.08 -6.52 -4.32
CA LEU A 66 1.35 -7.19 -4.02
C LEU A 66 1.36 -7.78 -2.60
N LEU A 67 0.81 -7.06 -1.63
CA LEU A 67 0.71 -7.55 -0.24
C LEU A 67 -0.18 -8.79 -0.15
N GLN A 68 -1.29 -8.83 -0.87
CA GLN A 68 -2.17 -10.02 -0.92
C GLN A 68 -1.47 -11.24 -1.56
N GLU A 69 -0.49 -11.00 -2.42
CA GLU A 69 0.38 -12.04 -3.00
C GLU A 69 1.56 -12.43 -2.09
N GLY A 70 1.65 -11.85 -0.89
CA GLY A 70 2.78 -12.07 0.03
C GLY A 70 4.07 -11.36 -0.37
N ILE A 71 3.99 -10.37 -1.26
CA ILE A 71 5.14 -9.57 -1.73
C ILE A 71 5.15 -8.24 -1.00
N GLY A 72 6.22 -7.96 -0.25
CA GLY A 72 6.45 -6.68 0.42
C GLY A 72 6.76 -6.83 1.91
N ALA A 73 7.78 -6.11 2.38
CA ALA A 73 8.19 -6.13 3.79
C ALA A 73 7.89 -4.81 4.51
N THR A 74 7.82 -3.72 3.76
CA THR A 74 7.44 -2.38 4.24
C THR A 74 6.80 -1.63 3.09
N LEU A 75 6.03 -0.59 3.39
CA LEU A 75 5.38 0.25 2.39
C LEU A 75 5.57 1.73 2.71
N ARG A 76 5.42 2.56 1.69
CA ARG A 76 5.12 4.00 1.82
C ARG A 76 4.08 4.36 0.78
N VAL A 77 3.01 5.02 1.22
CA VAL A 77 2.04 5.69 0.34
C VAL A 77 2.64 7.04 -0.03
N SER A 78 2.58 7.43 -1.30
CA SER A 78 3.02 8.77 -1.73
C SER A 78 1.83 9.57 -2.25
N LEU A 79 1.54 10.70 -1.60
CA LEU A 79 0.42 11.60 -1.91
C LEU A 79 0.91 13.04 -2.07
N THR A 80 0.23 13.79 -2.94
CA THR A 80 0.29 15.26 -2.93
C THR A 80 -0.70 15.77 -1.88
N ALA A 81 -0.40 15.53 -0.61
CA ALA A 81 -1.22 15.86 0.56
C ALA A 81 -0.34 15.98 1.82
N ASP A 82 -0.96 16.21 2.99
CA ASP A 82 -0.24 16.16 4.27
C ASP A 82 0.37 14.76 4.50
N PRO A 83 1.63 14.65 4.96
CA PRO A 83 2.27 13.35 5.22
C PRO A 83 1.52 12.45 6.22
N LEU A 84 0.74 13.02 7.14
CA LEU A 84 -0.11 12.25 8.05
C LEU A 84 -1.19 11.47 7.29
N GLU A 85 -1.66 11.98 6.15
CA GLU A 85 -2.59 11.26 5.29
C GLU A 85 -1.91 10.04 4.64
N GLU A 86 -0.63 10.13 4.26
CA GLU A 86 0.13 8.97 3.77
C GLU A 86 0.16 7.84 4.81
N VAL A 87 0.35 8.20 6.09
CA VAL A 87 0.37 7.25 7.21
C VAL A 87 -1.00 6.63 7.44
N LYS A 88 -2.07 7.43 7.46
CA LYS A 88 -3.45 6.95 7.62
C LYS A 88 -3.83 5.96 6.52
N VAL A 89 -3.56 6.31 5.26
CA VAL A 89 -3.84 5.43 4.12
C VAL A 89 -3.01 4.14 4.19
N GLY A 90 -1.73 4.22 4.56
CA GLY A 90 -0.89 3.03 4.73
C GLY A 90 -1.46 2.05 5.77
N TRP A 91 -1.92 2.56 6.91
CA TRP A 91 -2.61 1.75 7.92
C TRP A 91 -3.95 1.21 7.44
N ALA A 92 -4.72 2.00 6.68
CA ALA A 92 -5.99 1.56 6.12
C ALA A 92 -5.80 0.39 5.14
N ILE A 93 -4.78 0.43 4.27
CA ILE A 93 -4.45 -0.67 3.35
C ILE A 93 -4.10 -1.94 4.14
N LEU A 94 -3.22 -1.84 5.15
CA LEU A 94 -2.85 -2.99 5.97
C LEU A 94 -4.02 -3.58 6.75
N LYS A 95 -4.94 -2.73 7.21
CA LYS A 95 -6.14 -3.11 7.94
C LYS A 95 -7.15 -3.83 7.04
N ALA A 96 -7.37 -3.31 5.84
CA ALA A 96 -8.28 -3.90 4.85
C ALA A 96 -7.83 -5.29 4.37
N LEU A 97 -6.52 -5.56 4.38
CA LEU A 97 -5.93 -6.88 4.09
C LEU A 97 -5.75 -7.76 5.33
N GLU A 98 -6.23 -7.30 6.49
CA GLU A 98 -6.08 -7.97 7.79
C GLU A 98 -4.62 -8.29 8.20
N LEU A 99 -3.65 -7.63 7.60
CA LEU A 99 -2.22 -7.82 7.88
C LEU A 99 -1.80 -7.15 9.18
N ARG A 100 -2.33 -5.95 9.46
CA ARG A 100 -2.09 -5.18 10.68
C ARG A 100 -3.30 -4.32 11.01
N ARG A 101 -3.60 -4.16 12.31
CA ARG A 101 -4.71 -3.32 12.78
C ARG A 101 -4.22 -2.25 13.76
N ARG A 102 -4.84 -1.08 13.73
CA ARG A 102 -4.70 0.00 14.72
C ARG A 102 -6.06 0.65 14.95
N GLY A 103 -6.48 0.73 16.21
CA GLY A 103 -7.79 1.25 16.60
C GLY A 103 -8.97 0.36 16.17
N PRO A 104 -10.20 0.75 16.57
CA PRO A 104 -11.42 0.04 16.19
C PRO A 104 -11.71 0.15 14.69
N GLU A 105 -12.50 -0.77 14.16
CA GLU A 105 -13.04 -0.73 12.79
C GLU A 105 -14.54 -0.51 12.86
N MET A 106 -15.01 0.58 12.28
CA MET A 106 -16.42 0.83 12.10
C MET A 106 -16.83 0.29 10.73
N VAL A 107 -17.80 -0.63 10.75
CA VAL A 107 -18.37 -1.22 9.54
C VAL A 107 -19.83 -0.83 9.49
N SER A 108 -20.22 -0.13 8.43
CA SER A 108 -21.60 0.31 8.20
C SER A 108 -22.16 -0.27 6.91
N CYS A 109 -23.48 -0.43 6.89
CA CYS A 109 -24.21 -0.76 5.67
C CYS A 109 -24.21 0.46 4.74
N PRO A 110 -24.08 0.30 3.41
CA PRO A 110 -24.17 1.39 2.45
C PRO A 110 -25.53 2.12 2.43
N THR A 111 -26.56 1.61 3.14
CA THR A 111 -28.00 1.91 3.04
C THR A 111 -28.72 1.19 1.88
N CYS A 112 -30.04 1.10 1.99
CA CYS A 112 -30.96 0.61 0.95
C CYS A 112 -32.39 1.13 1.19
N GLY A 113 -33.35 0.77 0.34
CA GLY A 113 -34.77 1.16 0.51
C GLY A 113 -35.45 0.63 1.79
N ARG A 114 -34.77 -0.22 2.56
CA ARG A 114 -35.25 -0.70 3.87
C ARG A 114 -34.76 0.17 5.04
N THR A 115 -33.93 1.17 4.79
CA THR A 115 -33.32 1.99 5.85
C THR A 115 -34.39 2.91 6.44
N GLN A 116 -34.58 2.86 7.76
CA GLN A 116 -35.58 3.66 8.47
C GLN A 116 -34.97 4.79 9.31
N ILE A 117 -33.66 4.98 9.22
CA ILE A 117 -32.90 5.99 9.97
C ILE A 117 -31.94 6.72 9.04
N ASN A 118 -31.48 7.90 9.46
CA ASN A 118 -30.36 8.55 8.80
C ASN A 118 -29.04 7.87 9.19
N LEU A 119 -28.75 6.74 8.52
CA LEU A 119 -27.58 5.92 8.81
C LEU A 119 -26.27 6.63 8.42
N ILE A 120 -26.28 7.47 7.38
CA ILE A 120 -25.09 8.18 6.90
C ILE A 120 -24.58 9.13 7.98
N ASP A 121 -25.45 10.03 8.45
CA ASP A 121 -25.09 10.97 9.54
C ASP A 121 -24.70 10.25 10.83
N LEU A 122 -25.34 9.12 11.14
CA LEU A 122 -25.02 8.34 12.33
C LEU A 122 -23.63 7.70 12.20
N ALA A 123 -23.30 7.15 11.03
CA ALA A 123 -22.01 6.54 10.78
C ALA A 123 -20.86 7.56 10.84
N GLU A 124 -21.07 8.81 10.42
CA GLU A 124 -20.04 9.86 10.51
C GLU A 124 -19.76 10.33 11.95
N LYS A 125 -20.67 10.07 12.89
CA LYS A 125 -20.58 10.50 14.30
C LYS A 125 -19.97 9.46 15.24
N VAL A 126 -19.75 8.24 14.77
CA VAL A 126 -19.28 7.07 15.55
C VAL A 126 -17.86 6.70 15.17
#